data_AF-A0A7K1CJ46-F1
#
_entry.id   AF-A0A7K1CJ46-F1
#
_cell.length_a   1.000
_cell.length_b   1.000
_cell.length_c   1.000
_cell.angle_alpha   90.00
_cell.angle_beta   90.00
_cell.angle_gamma   90.00
#
_symmetry.space_group_name_H-M   'P 1'
#
loop_
_entity.id
_entity.type
_entity.pdbx_description
1 polymer ?
#
loop_
_entity_poly.entity_id
_entity_poly.type
_entity_poly.pdbx_seq_one_letter_code
_entity_poly.pdbx_strand_id
1 'polypeptide(L)' 'KQGDRVLVRCQAGLNRSGLVLALILIKDGLTPTQAIAQIRQNRGEDALFNNNFHNWLMQEGEKFFSPSSQQAA' A
#
# COMPACT_ATOMS: atom_id res chain seq x y z
N LYS A 1 4.48 -18.07 -5.58
CA LYS A 1 3.52 -17.28 -6.39
C LYS A 1 3.35 -17.97 -7.75
N GLN A 2 2.13 -18.11 -8.29
CA GLN A 2 1.85 -18.91 -9.52
C GLN A 2 2.09 -18.15 -10.85
N GLY A 3 2.56 -16.90 -10.82
CA GLY A 3 2.92 -16.12 -12.01
C GLY A 3 1.83 -15.21 -12.57
N ASP A 4 0.62 -15.25 -12.01
CA ASP A 4 -0.50 -14.39 -12.44
C ASP A 4 -0.22 -12.90 -12.19
N ARG A 5 -0.80 -12.05 -13.05
CA ARG A 5 -0.68 -10.58 -12.96
C ARG A 5 -2.01 -9.94 -12.59
N VAL A 6 -1.95 -8.99 -11.65
CA VAL A 6 -3.10 -8.23 -11.17
C VAL A 6 -2.90 -6.73 -11.42
N LEU A 7 -3.89 -6.07 -12.00
CA LEU A 7 -3.91 -4.61 -12.16
C LEU A 7 -4.65 -3.95 -10.98
N VAL A 8 -3.92 -3.18 -10.18
CA VAL A 8 -4.49 -2.33 -9.11
C VAL A 8 -4.67 -0.90 -9.62
N ARG A 9 -5.91 -0.45 -9.78
CA ARG A 9 -6.26 0.88 -10.33
C ARG A 9 -7.32 1.61 -9.49
N CYS A 10 -7.34 2.93 -9.61
CA CYS A 10 -8.46 3.78 -9.19
C CYS A 10 -8.75 4.80 -10.30
N GLN A 11 -9.58 5.82 -10.06
CA GLN A 11 -9.96 6.76 -11.13
C GLN A 11 -8.73 7.48 -11.74
N ALA A 12 -7.88 8.10 -10.93
CA ALA A 12 -6.68 8.82 -11.40
C ALA A 12 -5.36 8.04 -11.25
N GLY A 13 -5.37 6.89 -10.58
CA GLY A 13 -4.15 6.12 -10.31
C GLY A 13 -3.24 6.68 -9.19
N LEU A 14 -3.58 7.83 -8.59
CA LEU A 14 -2.67 8.56 -7.69
C LEU A 14 -2.75 8.15 -6.21
N ASN A 15 -3.90 7.72 -5.67
CA ASN A 15 -4.04 7.52 -4.20
C ASN A 15 -4.60 6.16 -3.79
N ARG A 16 -5.89 5.90 -4.02
CA ARG A 16 -6.56 4.67 -3.56
C ARG A 16 -5.88 3.40 -4.06
N SER A 17 -5.44 3.40 -5.31
CA SER A 17 -4.65 2.30 -5.89
C SER A 17 -3.24 2.20 -5.29
N GLY A 18 -2.66 3.31 -4.84
CA GLY A 18 -1.39 3.33 -4.12
C GLY A 18 -1.52 2.69 -2.73
N LEU A 19 -2.61 2.95 -2.00
CA LEU A 19 -2.84 2.38 -0.67
C LEU A 19 -2.91 0.85 -0.72
N VAL A 20 -3.71 0.30 -1.64
CA VAL A 20 -3.82 -1.15 -1.82
C VAL A 20 -2.49 -1.76 -2.27
N LEU A 21 -1.77 -1.10 -3.18
CA LEU A 21 -0.45 -1.58 -3.61
C LEU A 21 0.57 -1.56 -2.47
N ALA A 22 0.56 -0.53 -1.61
CA ALA A 22 1.45 -0.44 -0.45
C ALA A 22 1.20 -1.61 0.51
N LEU A 23 -0.06 -1.91 0.81
CA LEU A 23 -0.43 -3.07 1.65
C LEU A 23 0.02 -4.41 1.03
N ILE A 24 -0.08 -4.56 -0.29
CA ILE A 24 0.43 -5.77 -0.97
C ILE A 24 1.95 -5.89 -0.81
N LEU A 25 2.69 -4.80 -1.01
CA LEU A 25 4.14 -4.77 -0.83
C LEU A 25 4.54 -5.05 0.62
N ILE A 26 3.81 -4.49 1.59
CA ILE A 26 4.04 -4.74 3.01
C ILE A 26 3.79 -6.20 3.35
N LYS A 27 2.70 -6.79 2.85
CA LYS A 27 2.43 -8.23 2.98
C LYS A 27 3.54 -9.09 2.39
N ASP A 28 4.24 -8.58 1.38
CA ASP A 28 5.36 -9.24 0.71
C ASP A 28 6.72 -9.01 1.40
N GLY A 29 6.73 -8.32 2.55
CA GLY A 29 7.89 -8.16 3.41
C GLY A 29 8.56 -6.78 3.37
N LEU A 30 8.00 -5.80 2.65
CA LEU A 30 8.52 -4.42 2.70
C LEU A 30 8.01 -3.69 3.95
N THR A 31 8.83 -2.80 4.50
CA THR A 31 8.34 -1.83 5.49
C THR A 31 7.44 -0.79 4.80
N PRO A 32 6.55 -0.08 5.52
CA PRO A 32 5.74 1.00 4.95
C PRO A 32 6.56 2.04 4.18
N THR A 33 7.70 2.45 4.73
CA THR A 33 8.63 3.39 4.07
C THR A 33 9.13 2.85 2.74
N GLN A 34 9.56 1.58 2.70
CA GLN A 34 10.06 0.95 1.49
C GLN A 34 8.94 0.82 0.44
N ALA A 35 7.73 0.42 0.85
CA ALA A 35 6.59 0.29 -0.03
C ALA A 35 6.22 1.63 -0.69
N ILE A 36 6.17 2.72 0.08
CA ILE A 36 5.86 4.07 -0.43
C ILE A 36 6.95 4.55 -1.39
N ALA A 37 8.22 4.40 -1.01
CA ALA A 37 9.35 4.78 -1.85
C ALA A 37 9.33 4.03 -3.19
N GLN A 38 9.09 2.72 -3.16
CA GLN A 38 9.00 1.91 -4.38
C GLN A 38 7.81 2.32 -5.25
N ILE A 39 6.67 2.68 -4.66
CA ILE A 39 5.51 3.19 -5.41
C ILE A 39 5.85 4.50 -6.11
N ARG A 40 6.44 5.47 -5.40
CA ARG A 40 6.79 6.78 -5.96
C ARG A 40 7.85 6.69 -7.05
N GLN A 41 8.87 5.85 -6.85
CA GLN A 41 9.88 5.59 -7.86
C GLN A 41 9.29 5.11 -9.20
N ASN A 42 8.20 4.33 -9.16
CA ASN A 42 7.61 3.71 -10.35
C ASN A 42 6.39 4.45 -10.90
N ARG A 43 5.73 5.31 -10.11
CA ARG A 43 4.47 5.99 -10.47
C ARG A 43 4.53 7.51 -10.38
N GLY A 44 5.68 8.07 -10.01
CA GLY A 44 5.90 9.50 -9.79
C GLY A 44 5.77 9.90 -8.31
N GLU A 45 6.41 11.00 -7.94
CA GLU A 45 6.48 11.51 -6.55
C GLU A 45 5.10 11.80 -5.94
N ASP A 46 4.13 12.21 -6.76
CA ASP A 46 2.76 12.47 -6.32
C ASP A 46 1.95 11.19 -6.02
N ALA A 47 2.51 10.01 -6.28
CA ALA A 47 1.84 8.77 -5.91
C ALA A 47 1.70 8.68 -4.38
N LEU A 48 0.48 8.38 -3.94
CA LEU A 48 0.07 8.31 -2.54
C LEU A 48 0.29 9.64 -1.78
N PHE A 49 -0.08 10.78 -2.39
CA PHE A 49 0.06 12.10 -1.77
C PHE A 49 -0.90 12.36 -0.58
N ASN A 50 -1.95 11.56 -0.41
CA ASN A 50 -2.90 11.75 0.68
C ASN A 50 -2.23 11.43 2.03
N ASN A 51 -2.01 12.46 2.85
CA ASN A 51 -1.34 12.36 4.14
C ASN A 51 -2.04 11.42 5.12
N ASN A 52 -3.37 11.27 5.06
CA ASN A 52 -4.08 10.32 5.92
C ASN A 52 -3.72 8.87 5.58
N PHE A 53 -3.63 8.53 4.29
CA PHE A 53 -3.19 7.20 3.85
C PHE A 53 -1.72 6.95 4.18
N HIS A 54 -0.87 7.95 3.95
CA HIS A 54 0.54 7.88 4.31
C HIS A 54 0.71 7.62 5.81
N ASN A 55 0.12 8.46 6.66
CA ASN A 55 0.27 8.36 8.11
C ASN A 55 -0.31 7.05 8.65
N TRP A 56 -1.47 6.62 8.12
CA TRP A 56 -2.05 5.34 8.50
C TRP A 56 -1.14 4.16 8.13
N LEU A 57 -0.56 4.14 6.93
CA LEU A 57 0.39 3.09 6.54
C LEU A 57 1.61 3.05 7.46
N MET A 58 2.13 4.20 7.84
CA MET A 58 3.29 4.30 8.75
C MET A 58 2.98 3.80 10.17
N GLN A 59 1.75 3.97 10.65
CA GLN A 59 1.35 3.61 12.03
C GLN A 59 0.79 2.18 12.13
N GLU A 60 0.02 1.77 11.13
CA GLU A 60 -0.84 0.58 11.18
C GLU A 60 -0.59 -0.41 10.04
N GLY A 61 0.16 -0.04 8.99
CA GLY A 61 0.32 -0.84 7.78
C GLY A 61 0.88 -2.24 8.02
N GLU A 62 1.87 -2.38 8.91
CA GLU A 62 2.44 -3.69 9.28
C GLU A 62 1.45 -4.52 10.13
N LYS A 63 0.73 -3.87 11.05
CA LYS A 63 -0.23 -4.52 11.95
C LYS A 63 -1.51 -4.95 11.23
N PHE A 64 -1.80 -4.37 10.06
CA PHE A 64 -3.01 -4.66 9.31
C PHE A 64 -3.20 -6.16 9.00
N PHE A 65 -2.11 -6.92 8.89
CA PHE A 65 -2.15 -8.36 8.63
C PHE A 65 -2.08 -9.24 9.90
N SER A 66 -1.96 -8.64 11.09
CA SER A 66 -2.00 -9.38 12.35
C SER A 66 -3.38 -10.04 12.57
N PRO A 67 -3.45 -11.22 13.21
CA PRO A 67 -4.71 -11.96 13.41
C PRO A 67 -5.82 -11.18 14.12
N SER A 68 -5.47 -10.16 14.92
CA SER A 68 -6.43 -9.27 15.61
C SER A 68 -7.13 -8.28 14.69
N SER A 69 -6.59 -8.02 13.50
CA SER A 69 -7.02 -6.94 12.60
C SER A 69 -8.18 -7.35 11.69
N GLN A 70 -8.57 -8.63 11.71
CA GLN A 70 -9.62 -9.21 10.86
C GLN A 70 -11.00 -9.24 11.55
N GLN A 71 -11.13 -8.73 12.77
CA GLN A 71 -12.40 -8.73 13.54
C GLN A 71 -13.19 -7.40 13.47
N ALA A 72 -12.75 -6.43 12.67
CA ALA A 72 -13.47 -5.18 12.46
C ALA A 72 -13.88 -5.02 10.99
N ALA A 73 -14.82 -5.86 10.54
CA ALA A 73 -15.60 -5.64 9.32
C ALA A 73 -17.01 -6.20 9.51
#